data_AF-A0A7R9XWI9-F1
#
_entry.id   AF-A0A7R9XWI9-F1
#
_cell.length_a   1.000
_cell.length_b   1.000
_cell.length_c   1.000
_cell.angle_alpha   90.00
_cell.angle_beta   90.00
_cell.angle_gamma   90.00
#
_symmetry.space_group_name_H-M   'P 1'
#
loop_
_entity.id
_entity.type
_entity.pdbx_description
1 polymer ?
#
loop_
_entity_poly.entity_id
_entity_poly.type
_entity_poly.pdbx_seq_one_letter_code
_entity_poly.pdbx_strand_id
1 'polypeptide(L)'
;RVARAAPAVPSPRGALRALSSFKLALAELAAIGGFSALGTVVEQNEPASFYVQAYTPPNNPALFNLLDGRAITFLGLDHVYTSPPFLSLLVLLAASLAACSYTRQVPMVRVTRRWRFAGRPAEYSRMRRAGDAAQALDGARAADLADELLRRGYEVFLRDAASAERQQPPSSEQTAQQQQHHH
;
A
#
# COMPACT_ATOMS: atom_id res chain seq x y z
N ARG A 1 27.78 -35.72 -17.74
CA ARG A 1 27.08 -35.33 -16.48
C ARG A 1 26.55 -33.92 -16.68
N VAL A 2 25.24 -33.75 -16.83
CA VAL A 2 24.63 -32.41 -16.90
C VAL A 2 24.55 -31.90 -15.47
N ALA A 3 25.38 -30.91 -15.12
CA ALA A 3 25.31 -30.24 -13.84
C ALA A 3 23.99 -29.47 -13.78
N ARG A 4 23.04 -29.98 -13.00
CA ARG A 4 21.75 -29.33 -12.76
C ARG A 4 22.02 -28.12 -11.88
N ALA A 5 21.90 -26.91 -12.44
CA ALA A 5 22.01 -25.68 -11.68
C ALA A 5 20.99 -25.69 -10.54
N ALA A 6 21.45 -25.57 -9.30
CA ALA A 6 20.57 -25.47 -8.14
C ALA A 6 19.71 -24.20 -8.27
N PRO A 7 18.42 -24.25 -7.91
CA PRO A 7 17.57 -23.06 -7.98
C PRO A 7 18.13 -21.99 -7.04
N ALA A 8 18.47 -20.83 -7.60
CA ALA A 8 18.92 -19.68 -6.82
C ALA A 8 17.74 -19.22 -5.93
N VAL A 9 17.86 -19.43 -4.62
CA VAL A 9 16.87 -18.94 -3.65
C VAL A 9 16.95 -17.41 -3.63
N PRO A 10 15.84 -16.68 -3.86
CA PRO A 10 15.87 -15.23 -3.87
C PRO A 10 16.23 -14.69 -2.48
N SER A 11 17.06 -13.65 -2.43
CA SER A 11 17.34 -12.93 -1.19
C SER A 11 16.04 -12.44 -0.53
N PRO A 12 15.96 -12.33 0.81
CA PRO A 12 14.71 -11.97 1.50
C PRO A 12 14.16 -10.60 1.06
N ARG A 13 15.05 -9.65 0.73
CA ARG A 13 14.66 -8.34 0.18
C ARG A 13 14.12 -8.46 -1.26
N GLY A 14 14.68 -9.37 -2.06
CA GLY A 14 14.20 -9.67 -3.41
C GLY A 14 12.84 -10.35 -3.40
N ALA A 15 12.63 -11.32 -2.52
CA ALA A 15 11.34 -11.97 -2.32
C ALA A 15 10.26 -10.96 -1.92
N LEU A 16 10.52 -10.11 -0.91
CA LEU A 16 9.57 -9.08 -0.50
C LEU A 16 9.21 -8.11 -1.63
N ARG A 17 10.16 -7.75 -2.50
CA ARG A 17 9.89 -6.89 -3.68
C ARG A 17 9.04 -7.59 -4.73
N ALA A 18 9.26 -8.88 -4.96
CA ALA A 18 8.46 -9.66 -5.89
C ALA A 18 7.01 -9.82 -5.39
N LEU A 19 6.85 -10.16 -4.11
CA LEU A 19 5.55 -10.26 -3.45
C LEU A 19 4.83 -8.90 -3.34
N SER A 20 5.56 -7.79 -3.17
CA SER A 20 4.95 -6.46 -3.05
C SER A 20 4.55 -5.83 -4.40
N SER A 21 4.41 -6.61 -5.47
CA SER A 21 4.05 -6.08 -6.78
C SER A 21 2.53 -6.09 -6.97
N PHE A 22 1.96 -4.92 -7.30
CA PHE A 22 0.52 -4.79 -7.53
C PHE A 22 0.02 -5.73 -8.65
N LYS A 23 0.85 -5.94 -9.68
CA LYS A 23 0.54 -6.85 -10.79
C LYS A 23 0.41 -8.30 -10.33
N LEU A 24 1.23 -8.75 -9.38
CA LEU A 24 1.13 -10.09 -8.81
C LEU A 24 -0.17 -10.23 -8.01
N ALA A 25 -0.48 -9.28 -7.12
CA ALA A 25 -1.71 -9.32 -6.33
C ALA A 25 -2.98 -9.35 -7.22
N LEU A 26 -3.00 -8.58 -8.30
CA LEU A 26 -4.09 -8.62 -9.26
C LEU A 26 -4.20 -9.99 -9.95
N ALA A 27 -3.06 -10.58 -10.32
CA ALA A 27 -3.03 -11.92 -10.92
C ALA A 27 -3.50 -13.00 -9.93
N GLU A 28 -3.10 -12.93 -8.66
CA GLU A 28 -3.56 -13.83 -7.60
C GLU A 28 -5.07 -13.73 -7.40
N LEU A 29 -5.62 -12.51 -7.32
CA LEU A 29 -7.06 -12.28 -7.21
C LEU A 29 -7.82 -12.84 -8.43
N ALA A 30 -7.30 -12.64 -9.64
CA ALA A 30 -7.88 -13.18 -10.85
C ALA A 30 -7.86 -14.73 -10.85
N ALA A 31 -6.76 -15.34 -10.40
CA ALA A 31 -6.66 -16.79 -10.26
C ALA A 31 -7.67 -17.33 -9.24
N ILE A 32 -7.74 -16.73 -8.05
CA ILE A 32 -8.70 -17.10 -7.01
C ILE A 32 -10.15 -16.96 -7.52
N GLY A 33 -10.45 -15.87 -8.22
CA GLY A 33 -11.76 -15.66 -8.85
C GLY A 33 -12.07 -16.72 -9.90
N GLY A 34 -11.08 -17.12 -10.70
CA GLY A 34 -11.21 -18.23 -11.66
C GLY A 34 -11.51 -19.55 -10.98
N PHE A 35 -10.77 -19.91 -9.93
CA PHE A 35 -11.06 -21.11 -9.13
C PHE A 35 -12.45 -21.06 -8.49
N SER A 36 -12.86 -19.91 -7.96
CA SER A 36 -14.20 -19.74 -7.36
C SER A 36 -15.33 -19.87 -8.39
N ALA A 37 -15.15 -19.31 -9.59
CA ALA A 37 -16.10 -19.47 -10.69
C ALA A 37 -16.19 -20.94 -11.13
N LEU A 38 -15.06 -21.63 -11.28
CA LEU A 38 -15.03 -23.06 -11.60
C LEU A 38 -15.72 -23.91 -10.52
N GLY A 39 -15.43 -23.64 -9.24
CA GLY A 39 -16.06 -24.34 -8.11
C GLY A 39 -17.56 -24.08 -7.97
N THR A 40 -18.09 -23.02 -8.58
CA THR A 40 -19.53 -22.76 -8.64
C THR A 40 -20.22 -23.60 -9.71
N VAL A 41 -19.51 -23.92 -10.78
CA VAL A 41 -20.07 -24.65 -11.94
C VAL A 41 -19.91 -26.16 -11.80
N VAL A 42 -18.92 -26.62 -11.03
CA VAL A 42 -18.64 -28.04 -10.79
C VAL A 42 -19.29 -28.49 -9.49
N GLU A 43 -20.07 -29.57 -9.53
CA GLU A 43 -20.65 -30.20 -8.34
C GLU A 43 -19.54 -30.55 -7.34
N GLN A 44 -19.69 -30.25 -6.06
CA GLN A 44 -18.63 -30.40 -5.05
C GLN A 44 -18.85 -31.64 -4.17
N ASN A 45 -17.75 -32.28 -3.73
CA ASN A 45 -17.71 -33.38 -2.76
C ASN A 45 -18.44 -34.67 -3.19
N GLU A 46 -18.55 -34.93 -4.49
CA GLU A 46 -19.08 -36.19 -5.02
C GLU A 46 -17.95 -37.24 -5.15
N PRO A 47 -18.27 -38.54 -5.27
CA PRO A 47 -17.24 -39.56 -5.46
C PRO A 47 -16.58 -39.44 -6.84
N ALA A 48 -15.31 -39.82 -6.96
CA ALA A 48 -14.56 -39.74 -8.22
C ALA A 48 -15.25 -40.42 -9.42
N SER A 49 -16.03 -41.49 -9.16
CA SER A 49 -16.82 -42.19 -10.18
C SER A 49 -17.96 -41.34 -10.76
N PHE A 50 -18.52 -40.41 -9.97
CA PHE A 50 -19.52 -39.45 -10.44
C PHE A 50 -18.91 -38.52 -11.49
N TYR A 51 -17.73 -37.94 -11.20
CA TYR A 51 -17.09 -37.01 -12.13
C TYR A 51 -16.72 -37.64 -13.47
N VAL A 52 -16.19 -38.86 -13.47
CA VAL A 52 -15.86 -39.59 -14.71
C VAL A 52 -17.11 -39.94 -15.52
N GLN A 53 -18.25 -40.20 -14.88
CA GLN A 53 -19.49 -40.50 -15.61
C GLN A 53 -20.22 -39.24 -16.12
N ALA A 54 -20.23 -38.19 -15.31
CA ALA A 54 -20.99 -36.95 -15.54
C ALA A 54 -20.23 -35.91 -16.38
N TYR A 55 -18.89 -35.94 -16.42
CA TYR A 55 -18.08 -34.92 -17.11
C TYR A 55 -17.17 -35.48 -18.23
N THR A 56 -17.18 -36.79 -18.51
CA THR A 56 -16.47 -37.34 -19.67
C THR A 56 -17.33 -37.26 -20.95
N PRO A 57 -16.79 -36.77 -22.09
CA PRO A 57 -17.51 -36.74 -23.37
C PRO A 57 -17.97 -38.14 -23.80
N PRO A 58 -19.22 -38.31 -24.29
CA PRO A 58 -20.13 -37.29 -24.84
C PRO A 58 -21.19 -36.77 -23.87
N ASN A 59 -21.14 -37.15 -22.60
CA ASN A 59 -22.25 -36.96 -21.65
C ASN A 59 -22.43 -35.51 -21.16
N ASN A 60 -21.47 -34.60 -21.46
CA ASN A 60 -21.51 -33.23 -20.96
C ASN A 60 -21.08 -32.19 -22.03
N PRO A 61 -22.03 -31.61 -22.79
CA PRO A 61 -21.76 -30.51 -23.71
C PRO A 61 -21.64 -29.14 -23.01
N ALA A 62 -21.89 -29.03 -21.69
CA ALA A 62 -22.07 -27.74 -21.02
C ALA A 62 -20.78 -26.98 -20.73
N LEU A 63 -19.62 -27.65 -20.73
CA LEU A 63 -18.31 -27.04 -20.44
C LEU A 63 -17.35 -27.09 -21.63
N PHE A 64 -17.83 -26.81 -22.85
CA PHE A 64 -17.02 -26.66 -24.06
C PHE A 64 -15.99 -27.80 -24.31
N ASN A 65 -16.22 -29.02 -23.80
CA ASN A 65 -15.23 -30.10 -23.77
C ASN A 65 -13.85 -29.69 -23.19
N LEU A 66 -13.80 -28.62 -22.39
CA LEU A 66 -12.57 -28.04 -21.86
C LEU A 66 -12.14 -28.71 -20.54
N LEU A 67 -13.10 -29.28 -19.80
CA LEU A 67 -12.88 -29.96 -18.53
C LEU A 67 -13.38 -31.41 -18.59
N ASP A 68 -12.46 -32.36 -18.44
CA ASP A 68 -12.76 -33.79 -18.24
C ASP A 68 -12.85 -34.11 -16.73
N GLY A 69 -13.69 -35.07 -16.35
CA GLY A 69 -13.86 -35.51 -14.95
C GLY A 69 -12.55 -35.94 -14.27
N ARG A 70 -11.61 -36.49 -15.06
CA ARG A 70 -10.25 -36.82 -14.59
C ARG A 70 -9.43 -35.57 -14.26
N ALA A 71 -9.54 -34.53 -15.07
CA ALA A 71 -8.85 -33.26 -14.82
C ALA A 71 -9.42 -32.56 -13.59
N ILE A 72 -10.76 -32.59 -13.41
CA ILE A 72 -11.45 -32.07 -12.22
C ILE A 72 -10.87 -32.72 -10.95
N THR A 73 -10.83 -34.05 -10.92
CA THR A 73 -10.35 -34.80 -9.75
C THR A 73 -8.84 -34.63 -9.53
N PHE A 74 -8.04 -34.62 -10.61
CA PHE A 74 -6.59 -34.45 -10.51
C PHE A 74 -6.19 -33.06 -9.98
N LEU A 75 -6.90 -32.02 -10.40
CA LEU A 75 -6.63 -30.64 -10.01
C LEU A 75 -7.28 -30.27 -8.66
N GLY A 76 -8.06 -31.17 -8.06
CA GLY A 76 -8.80 -30.94 -6.80
C GLY A 76 -9.98 -29.99 -6.95
N LEU A 77 -10.56 -29.90 -8.15
CA LEU A 77 -11.73 -29.05 -8.42
C LEU A 77 -13.05 -29.63 -7.89
N ASP A 78 -13.04 -30.89 -7.45
CA ASP A 78 -14.15 -31.53 -6.73
C ASP A 78 -14.29 -31.02 -5.29
N HIS A 79 -13.24 -30.41 -4.73
CA HIS A 79 -13.22 -29.84 -3.38
C HIS A 79 -12.42 -28.53 -3.34
N VAL A 80 -12.74 -27.60 -4.25
CA VAL A 80 -11.93 -26.39 -4.57
C VAL A 80 -11.48 -25.65 -3.32
N TYR A 81 -12.40 -25.36 -2.40
CA TYR A 81 -12.15 -24.50 -1.23
C TYR A 81 -11.22 -25.11 -0.18
N THR A 82 -11.04 -26.43 -0.23
CA THR A 82 -10.11 -27.17 0.64
C THR A 82 -8.89 -27.69 -0.09
N SER A 83 -8.85 -27.52 -1.41
CA SER A 83 -7.78 -28.02 -2.25
C SER A 83 -6.45 -27.29 -1.96
N PRO A 84 -5.31 -28.00 -1.91
CA PRO A 84 -3.99 -27.39 -1.74
C PRO A 84 -3.68 -26.23 -2.71
N PRO A 85 -4.00 -26.27 -4.01
CA PRO A 85 -3.71 -25.15 -4.91
C PRO A 85 -4.48 -23.88 -4.53
N PHE A 86 -5.75 -23.99 -4.16
CA PHE A 86 -6.56 -22.83 -3.75
C PHE A 86 -6.08 -22.23 -2.43
N LEU A 87 -5.82 -23.07 -1.43
CA LEU A 87 -5.30 -22.62 -0.14
C LEU A 87 -3.92 -21.97 -0.29
N SER A 88 -3.07 -22.51 -1.18
CA SER A 88 -1.76 -21.93 -1.48
C SER A 88 -1.90 -20.53 -2.08
N LEU A 89 -2.87 -20.31 -2.99
CA LEU A 89 -3.17 -18.99 -3.54
C LEU A 89 -3.64 -18.00 -2.46
N LEU A 90 -4.48 -18.44 -1.51
CA LEU A 90 -4.92 -17.58 -0.40
C LEU A 90 -3.76 -17.17 0.51
N VAL A 91 -2.88 -18.12 0.85
CA VAL A 91 -1.68 -17.85 1.66
C VAL A 91 -0.74 -16.91 0.91
N LEU A 92 -0.54 -17.13 -0.38
CA LEU A 92 0.31 -16.29 -1.21
C LEU A 92 -0.25 -14.87 -1.32
N LEU A 93 -1.56 -14.73 -1.55
CA LEU A 93 -2.25 -13.44 -1.57
C LEU A 93 -2.09 -12.70 -0.25
N ALA A 94 -2.29 -13.37 0.88
CA ALA A 94 -2.10 -12.78 2.21
C ALA A 94 -0.65 -12.27 2.39
N ALA A 95 0.34 -13.04 1.94
CA ALA A 95 1.74 -12.64 1.97
C ALA A 95 2.02 -11.44 1.05
N SER A 96 1.44 -11.40 -0.15
CA SER A 96 1.53 -10.28 -1.09
C SER A 96 0.94 -8.99 -0.50
N LEU A 97 -0.23 -9.07 0.14
CA LEU A 97 -0.87 -7.94 0.82
C LEU A 97 -0.05 -7.45 2.03
N ALA A 98 0.45 -8.39 2.84
CA ALA A 98 1.32 -8.05 3.97
C ALA A 98 2.59 -7.34 3.48
N ALA A 99 3.27 -7.90 2.47
CA ALA A 99 4.47 -7.31 1.87
C ALA A 99 4.20 -5.91 1.27
N CYS A 100 3.06 -5.72 0.58
CA CYS A 100 2.64 -4.41 0.07
C CYS A 100 2.43 -3.39 1.20
N SER A 101 1.83 -3.81 2.31
CA SER A 101 1.57 -2.95 3.47
C SER A 101 2.87 -2.51 4.14
N TYR A 102 3.79 -3.44 4.39
CA TYR A 102 5.08 -3.14 5.02
C TYR A 102 5.99 -2.27 4.16
N THR A 103 6.02 -2.51 2.85
CA THR A 103 6.94 -1.79 1.95
C THR A 103 6.40 -0.42 1.52
N ARG A 104 5.07 -0.23 1.45
CA ARG A 104 4.47 0.98 0.88
C ARG A 104 3.66 1.81 1.87
N GLN A 105 2.84 1.19 2.70
CA GLN A 105 1.96 1.92 3.62
C GLN A 105 2.69 2.41 4.88
N VAL A 106 3.54 1.56 5.49
CA VAL A 106 4.28 1.91 6.71
C VAL A 106 5.23 3.11 6.53
N PRO A 107 6.02 3.23 5.45
CA PRO A 107 6.88 4.39 5.23
C PRO A 107 6.08 5.69 5.06
N MET A 108 4.94 5.64 4.37
CA MET A 108 4.09 6.81 4.15
C MET A 108 3.58 7.39 5.47
N VAL A 109 3.09 6.54 6.36
CA VAL A 109 2.62 6.95 7.71
C VAL A 109 3.76 7.52 8.57
N ARG A 110 4.99 6.99 8.40
CA ARG A 110 6.16 7.54 9.10
C ARG A 110 6.55 8.92 8.59
N VAL A 111 6.43 9.16 7.28
CA VAL A 111 6.73 10.47 6.67
C VAL A 111 5.69 11.50 7.11
N THR A 112 4.40 11.17 7.10
CA THR A 112 3.35 12.09 7.58
C THR A 112 3.51 12.42 9.06
N ARG A 113 3.87 11.45 9.90
CA ARG A 113 4.19 11.70 11.33
C ARG A 113 5.43 12.55 11.56
N ARG A 114 6.40 12.53 10.64
CA ARG A 114 7.61 13.37 10.70
C ARG A 114 7.42 14.74 10.06
N TRP A 115 6.30 14.96 9.38
CA TRP A 115 6.00 16.23 8.77
C TRP A 115 5.79 17.28 9.87
N ARG A 116 6.61 18.32 9.85
CA ARG A 116 6.50 19.48 10.73
C ARG A 116 6.24 20.66 9.82
N PHE A 117 5.34 21.56 10.24
CA PHE A 117 5.20 22.86 9.58
C PHE A 117 6.57 23.55 9.54
N ALA A 118 6.95 24.06 8.36
CA ALA A 118 8.19 24.79 8.15
C ALA A 118 8.34 25.86 9.25
N GLY A 119 9.28 25.68 10.17
CA GLY A 119 9.34 26.51 11.39
C GLY A 119 10.10 27.81 11.20
N ARG A 120 10.80 27.98 10.06
CA ARG A 120 11.79 29.03 9.86
C ARG A 120 11.37 30.04 8.80
N PRO A 121 11.43 31.36 9.09
CA PRO A 121 11.11 32.42 8.11
C PRO A 121 11.93 32.33 6.80
N ALA A 122 13.15 31.78 6.85
CA ALA A 122 13.99 31.56 5.68
C ALA A 122 13.51 30.44 4.73
N GLU A 123 12.65 29.52 5.18
CA GLU A 123 12.05 28.48 4.32
C GLU A 123 10.85 29.03 3.55
N TYR A 124 10.07 29.92 4.19
CA TYR A 124 8.98 30.66 3.55
C TYR A 124 9.48 31.64 2.49
N SER A 125 10.66 32.26 2.67
CA SER A 125 11.22 33.19 1.67
C SER A 125 11.68 32.52 0.37
N ARG A 126 11.90 31.20 0.38
CA ARG A 126 12.13 30.38 -0.84
C ARG A 126 10.83 30.07 -1.57
N MET A 127 9.75 29.80 -0.83
CA MET A 127 8.40 29.63 -1.41
C MET A 127 7.83 30.95 -1.95
N ARG A 128 8.08 32.07 -1.25
CA ARG A 128 7.67 33.42 -1.64
C ARG A 128 8.30 33.90 -2.96
N ARG A 129 9.44 33.31 -3.36
CA ARG A 129 10.08 33.57 -4.66
C ARG A 129 9.60 32.65 -5.78
N ALA A 130 8.93 31.53 -5.46
CA ALA A 130 8.39 30.60 -6.44
C ALA A 130 6.91 30.89 -6.78
N GLY A 131 6.21 31.65 -5.92
CA GLY A 131 4.88 32.16 -6.19
C GLY A 131 4.92 33.64 -6.57
N ASP A 132 4.91 33.94 -7.86
CA ASP A 132 4.82 35.30 -8.43
C ASP A 132 3.46 36.00 -8.17
N ALA A 133 2.77 35.67 -7.07
CA ALA A 133 1.42 36.15 -6.76
C ALA A 133 1.20 36.49 -5.27
N ALA A 134 2.25 36.57 -4.44
CA ALA A 134 2.11 37.05 -3.07
C ALA A 134 2.04 38.59 -3.04
N GLN A 135 0.92 39.14 -3.49
CA GLN A 135 0.62 40.56 -3.31
C GLN A 135 0.15 40.77 -1.87
N ALA A 136 0.83 41.65 -1.13
CA ALA A 136 0.31 42.12 0.15
C ALA A 136 -0.93 42.96 -0.13
N LEU A 137 -2.09 42.44 0.28
CA LEU A 137 -3.36 43.16 0.19
C LEU A 137 -3.40 44.17 1.35
N ASP A 138 -3.51 45.45 1.03
CA ASP A 138 -3.65 46.50 2.04
C ASP A 138 -4.90 46.25 2.89
N GLY A 139 -4.71 46.19 4.21
CA GLY A 139 -5.79 45.98 5.17
C GLY A 139 -6.22 44.53 5.40
N ALA A 140 -5.67 43.54 4.68
CA ALA A 140 -6.02 42.13 4.88
C ALA A 140 -5.45 41.59 6.21
N ARG A 141 -6.32 41.04 7.07
CA ARG A 141 -5.92 40.43 8.34
C ARG A 141 -5.88 38.92 8.21
N ALA A 142 -4.89 38.29 8.84
CA ALA A 142 -4.82 36.83 8.93
C ALA A 142 -6.06 36.23 9.65
N ALA A 143 -6.70 36.99 10.52
CA ALA A 143 -7.94 36.62 11.22
C ALA A 143 -9.12 36.41 10.25
N ASP A 144 -9.32 37.32 9.29
CA ASP A 144 -10.44 37.22 8.34
C ASP A 144 -10.32 35.96 7.46
N LEU A 145 -9.08 35.60 7.09
CA LEU A 145 -8.79 34.37 6.38
C LEU A 145 -8.99 33.13 7.26
N ALA A 146 -8.59 33.21 8.53
CA ALA A 146 -8.78 32.13 9.49
C ALA A 146 -10.27 31.82 9.70
N ASP A 147 -11.09 32.86 9.82
CA ASP A 147 -12.54 32.71 9.99
C ASP A 147 -13.19 32.06 8.75
N GLU A 148 -12.80 32.46 7.54
CA GLU A 148 -13.31 31.84 6.31
C GLU A 148 -12.88 30.36 6.19
N LEU A 149 -11.65 30.02 6.58
CA LEU A 149 -11.17 28.63 6.56
C LEU A 149 -11.86 27.75 7.61
N LEU A 150 -12.09 28.30 8.82
CA LEU A 150 -12.88 27.63 9.87
C LEU A 150 -14.31 27.35 9.39
N ARG A 151 -14.95 28.31 8.70
CA ARG A 151 -16.28 28.13 8.11
C ARG A 151 -16.33 27.04 7.04
N ARG A 152 -15.21 26.80 6.34
CA ARG A 152 -15.06 25.71 5.37
C ARG A 152 -14.67 24.37 6.00
N GLY A 153 -14.59 24.29 7.32
CA GLY A 153 -14.29 23.07 8.06
C GLY A 153 -12.81 22.73 8.17
N TYR A 154 -11.92 23.69 7.86
CA TYR A 154 -10.48 23.51 8.10
C TYR A 154 -10.13 23.84 9.54
N GLU A 155 -9.20 23.09 10.11
CA GLU A 155 -8.58 23.44 11.39
C GLU A 155 -7.50 24.50 11.15
N VAL A 156 -7.62 25.66 11.80
CA VAL A 156 -6.73 26.81 11.58
C VAL A 156 -5.89 27.11 12.82
N PHE A 157 -4.58 27.22 12.64
CA PHE A 157 -3.63 27.60 13.67
C PHE A 157 -3.04 28.99 13.37
N LEU A 158 -3.54 30.01 14.05
CA LEU A 158 -2.95 31.36 14.02
C LEU A 158 -1.73 31.40 14.93
N ARG A 159 -0.58 31.81 14.40
CA ARG A 159 0.65 31.99 15.18
C ARG A 159 0.91 33.47 15.41
N ASP A 160 0.66 33.93 16.63
CA ASP A 160 0.98 35.30 17.04
C ASP A 160 2.51 35.51 17.12
N ALA A 161 2.96 36.70 16.73
CA ALA A 161 4.38 37.07 16.75
C ALA A 161 5.02 36.92 18.14
N ALA A 162 4.27 37.16 19.22
CA ALA A 162 4.73 37.02 20.61
C ALA A 162 4.96 35.55 21.05
N SER A 163 4.34 34.60 20.35
CA SER A 163 4.48 33.15 20.62
C SER A 163 5.63 32.53 19.83
N ALA A 164 6.11 33.20 18.77
CA ALA A 164 7.24 32.76 17.97
C ALA A 164 8.58 32.93 18.70
N GLU A 165 8.73 33.97 19.52
CA GLU A 165 9.96 34.27 20.27
C GLU A 165 10.20 33.27 21.43
N ARG A 166 9.13 32.73 22.03
CA ARG A 166 9.20 31.86 23.22
C ARG A 166 9.67 30.42 22.93
N GLN A 167 9.74 30.03 21.66
CA GLN A 167 10.20 28.69 21.23
C GLN A 167 11.57 28.72 20.53
N GLN A 168 12.23 29.88 20.48
CA GLN A 168 13.61 29.98 20.02
C GLN A 168 14.53 29.47 21.16
N PRO A 169 15.24 28.34 21.04
CA PRO A 169 16.37 28.10 21.93
C PRO A 169 17.37 29.26 21.72
N PRO A 170 18.04 29.73 22.79
CA PRO A 170 18.92 30.89 22.68
C PRO A 170 19.90 30.70 21.52
N SER A 171 19.96 31.70 20.64
CA SER A 171 20.93 31.73 19.55
C SER A 171 22.33 31.65 20.15
N SER A 172 23.16 30.77 19.59
CA SER A 172 24.57 30.57 19.98
C SER A 172 25.43 31.83 19.91
N GLU A 173 24.91 32.95 19.38
CA GLU A 173 25.54 34.27 19.41
C GLU A 173 25.44 34.97 20.78
N GLN A 174 24.41 34.70 21.59
CA GLN A 174 24.30 35.27 22.94
C GLN A 174 25.28 34.64 23.92
N THR A 175 25.63 33.36 23.73
CA THR A 175 26.67 32.68 24.52
C THR A 175 28.07 33.22 24.23
N ALA A 176 28.34 33.68 23.00
CA ALA A 176 29.64 34.23 22.62
C ALA A 176 29.88 35.65 23.18
N GLN A 177 28.84 36.50 23.24
CA GLN A 177 28.98 37.85 23.81
C GLN A 177 29.04 37.86 25.34
N GLN A 178 28.40 36.89 26.02
CA GLN A 178 28.46 36.82 27.48
C GLN A 178 29.81 36.33 28.03
N GLN A 179 30.63 35.67 27.19
CA GLN A 179 32.01 35.28 27.55
C GLN A 179 33.06 36.39 27.33
N GLN A 180 32.73 37.46 26.60
CA GLN A 180 33.65 38.60 26.39
C GLN A 180 33.53 39.70 27.45
N HIS A 181 32.51 39.67 28.32
CA HIS A 181 32.37 40.62 29.44
C HIS A 181 32.88 40.08 30.79
N HIS A 182 33.40 38.85 30.84
CA HIS A 182 34.00 38.27 32.04
C HIS A 182 35.53 38.09 31.96
N HIS A 183 36.19 38.79 31.05
CA HIS A 183 37.65 38.96 31.03
C HIS A 183 38.05 40.43 31.11
#